data_AF-M6YBT5-F1
#
_entry.id   AF-M6YBT5-F1
#
_cell.length_a   1.000
_cell.length_b   1.000
_cell.length_c   1.000
_cell.angle_alpha   90.00
_cell.angle_beta   90.00
_cell.angle_gamma   90.00
#
_symmetry.space_group_name_H-M   'P 1'
#
loop_
_entity.id
_entity.type
_entity.pdbx_description
1 polymer ?
#
loop_
_entity_poly.entity_id
_entity_poly.type
_entity_poly.pdbx_seq_one_letter_code
_entity_poly.pdbx_strand_id
1 'polypeptide(L)'
;MKDAINQMEKIVGLRPKEVYVDLGYKGKDHHPEDVQVHLSNKSRKKMTRWERMWMNRRSAIEPVISHLKYDHNMIRNFLKGKEGDRINAILSAAGFNFSKLIRAFFVISKILSLHRFYFQFESCFFSFLKDLNFSGTTIYKRFTHLYRINVNRTLS
;
A
#
# COMPACT_ATOMS: atom_id res chain seq x y z
N MET A 1 0.91 17.99 -21.73
CA MET A 1 1.99 17.62 -20.78
C MET A 1 2.71 18.85 -20.24
N LYS A 2 3.10 19.83 -21.09
CA LYS A 2 3.71 21.10 -20.66
C LYS A 2 2.94 21.80 -19.54
N ASP A 3 1.62 21.91 -19.66
CA ASP A 3 0.78 22.53 -18.61
C ASP A 3 0.83 21.79 -17.28
N ALA A 4 0.87 20.46 -17.31
CA ALA A 4 0.95 19.64 -16.11
C ALA A 4 2.31 19.79 -15.40
N ILE A 5 3.40 19.92 -16.16
CA ILE A 5 4.74 20.18 -15.62
C ILE A 5 4.81 21.58 -15.02
N ASN A 6 4.28 22.59 -15.71
CA ASN A 6 4.21 23.96 -15.21
C ASN A 6 3.34 24.05 -13.94
N GLN A 7 2.25 23.30 -13.88
CA GLN A 7 1.41 23.21 -12.68
C GLN A 7 2.16 22.51 -11.53
N MET A 8 2.86 21.41 -11.81
CA MET A 8 3.70 20.73 -10.82
C MET A 8 4.75 21.69 -10.25
N GLU A 9 5.44 22.43 -11.12
CA GLU A 9 6.46 23.41 -10.73
C GLU A 9 5.87 24.51 -9.84
N LYS A 10 4.67 25.01 -10.15
CA LYS A 10 3.95 25.97 -9.28
C LYS A 10 3.61 25.40 -7.91
N ILE A 11 3.25 24.12 -7.82
CA ILE A 11 2.85 23.46 -6.57
C ILE A 11 4.07 23.08 -5.71
N VAL A 12 5.11 22.55 -6.34
CA VAL A 12 6.28 21.96 -5.68
C VAL A 12 7.44 22.96 -5.56
N GLY A 13 7.47 24.01 -6.38
CA GLY A 13 8.56 24.98 -6.49
C GLY A 13 9.79 24.44 -7.24
N LEU A 14 9.74 23.21 -7.75
CA LEU A 14 10.84 22.55 -8.43
C LEU A 14 10.37 21.96 -9.75
N ARG A 15 11.20 22.16 -10.77
CA ARG A 15 10.97 21.58 -12.09
C ARG A 15 11.55 20.17 -12.19
N PRO A 16 10.77 19.17 -12.66
CA PRO A 16 11.26 17.81 -12.76
C PRO A 16 12.32 17.68 -13.87
N LYS A 17 13.43 16.99 -13.59
CA LYS A 17 14.45 16.67 -14.61
C LYS A 17 14.03 15.51 -15.51
N GLU A 18 13.33 14.55 -14.94
CA GLU A 18 12.85 13.34 -15.62
C GLU A 18 11.35 13.13 -15.35
N VAL A 19 10.62 12.68 -16.37
CA VAL A 19 9.20 12.31 -16.25
C VAL A 19 8.94 10.96 -16.89
N TYR A 20 8.12 10.13 -16.25
CA TYR A 20 7.73 8.81 -16.74
C TYR A 20 6.26 8.86 -17.15
N VAL A 21 5.96 8.56 -18.42
CA VAL A 21 4.64 8.82 -19.01
C VAL A 21 4.12 7.66 -19.87
N ASP A 22 2.80 7.66 -20.06
CA ASP A 22 2.10 6.73 -20.95
C ASP A 22 2.41 6.92 -22.44
N LEU A 23 2.06 5.91 -23.23
CA LEU A 23 2.18 5.94 -24.69
C LEU A 23 1.26 6.96 -25.36
N GLY A 24 0.22 7.41 -24.67
CA GLY A 24 -0.63 8.51 -25.14
C GLY A 24 0.12 9.84 -25.30
N TYR A 25 1.31 9.97 -24.69
CA TYR A 25 2.18 11.15 -24.83
C TYR A 25 3.31 10.95 -25.85
N LYS A 26 3.12 10.04 -26.80
CA LYS A 26 4.05 9.80 -27.90
C LYS A 26 3.95 10.95 -28.92
N GLY A 27 5.08 11.55 -29.25
CA GLY A 27 5.18 12.67 -30.20
C GLY A 27 6.01 13.83 -29.63
N LYS A 28 6.82 14.47 -30.48
CA LYS A 28 7.77 15.51 -30.04
C LYS A 28 7.08 16.80 -29.59
N ASP A 29 5.90 17.11 -30.13
CA ASP A 29 5.21 18.38 -29.87
C ASP A 29 4.84 18.57 -28.39
N HIS A 30 4.75 17.46 -27.65
CA HIS A 30 4.28 17.42 -26.28
C HIS A 30 5.45 17.46 -25.27
N HIS A 31 6.70 17.32 -25.71
CA HIS A 31 7.87 17.17 -24.85
C HIS A 31 8.52 18.55 -24.61
N PRO A 32 8.75 18.95 -23.35
CA PRO A 32 9.63 20.07 -23.04
C PRO A 32 11.07 19.73 -23.45
N GLU A 33 11.82 20.70 -23.96
CA GLU A 33 13.24 20.50 -24.34
C GLU A 33 14.13 20.26 -23.11
N ASP A 34 13.71 20.78 -21.96
CA ASP A 34 14.46 20.82 -20.71
C ASP A 34 14.15 19.65 -19.75
N VAL A 35 13.24 18.75 -20.14
CA VAL A 35 12.79 17.62 -19.31
C VAL A 35 12.95 16.31 -20.08
N GLN A 36 13.64 15.34 -19.48
CA GLN A 36 13.81 14.02 -20.07
C GLN A 36 12.54 13.17 -19.92
N VAL A 37 11.96 12.74 -21.05
CA VAL A 37 10.70 12.01 -21.08
C VAL A 37 10.91 10.51 -21.31
N HIS A 38 10.47 9.68 -20.36
CA HIS A 38 10.54 8.23 -20.42
C HIS A 38 9.16 7.63 -20.74
N LEU A 39 9.01 7.08 -21.95
CA LEU A 39 7.81 6.36 -22.38
C LEU A 39 7.78 4.92 -21.86
N SER A 40 6.57 4.42 -21.58
CA SER A 40 6.35 3.07 -21.03
C SER A 40 6.65 1.90 -22.00
N ASN A 41 6.89 2.13 -23.29
CA ASN A 41 7.15 1.07 -24.31
C ASN A 41 8.62 0.62 -24.37
N LYS A 42 9.46 1.02 -23.41
CA LYS A 42 10.86 0.59 -23.39
C LYS A 42 10.95 -0.87 -22.91
N SER A 43 11.72 -1.67 -23.64
CA SER A 43 12.03 -3.05 -23.22
C SER A 43 12.67 -3.06 -21.84
N ARG A 44 12.06 -3.80 -20.91
CA ARG A 44 12.55 -3.94 -19.52
C ARG A 44 13.95 -4.53 -19.43
N LYS A 45 14.41 -5.27 -20.46
CA LYS A 45 15.72 -5.91 -20.50
C LYS A 45 16.88 -4.93 -20.57
N LYS A 46 16.69 -3.76 -21.20
CA LYS A 46 17.74 -2.74 -21.41
C LYS A 46 17.62 -1.56 -20.43
N MET A 47 16.80 -1.71 -19.40
CA MET A 47 16.43 -0.64 -18.48
C MET A 47 17.28 -0.70 -17.22
N THR A 48 17.74 0.45 -16.75
CA THR A 48 18.42 0.54 -15.46
C THR A 48 17.47 0.14 -14.32
N ARG A 49 18.04 -0.25 -13.18
CA ARG A 49 17.25 -0.57 -11.97
C ARG A 49 16.36 0.61 -11.57
N TRP A 50 16.87 1.83 -11.67
CA TRP A 50 16.17 3.06 -11.30
C TRP A 50 15.00 3.37 -12.22
N GLU A 51 15.21 3.33 -13.54
CA GLU A 51 14.12 3.51 -14.51
C GLU A 51 13.02 2.47 -14.31
N ARG A 52 13.39 1.21 -14.04
CA ARG A 52 12.41 0.14 -13.76
C ARG A 52 11.61 0.43 -12.49
N MET A 53 12.27 0.89 -11.43
CA MET A 53 11.61 1.29 -10.20
C MET A 53 10.59 2.40 -10.44
N TRP A 54 10.96 3.46 -11.16
CA TRP A 54 10.07 4.58 -11.46
C TRP A 54 8.89 4.19 -12.34
N MET A 55 9.12 3.35 -13.35
CA MET A 55 8.02 2.80 -14.16
C MET A 55 7.06 1.95 -13.32
N ASN A 56 7.58 1.09 -12.44
CA ASN A 56 6.75 0.28 -11.56
C ASN A 56 5.95 1.15 -10.57
N ARG A 57 6.56 2.20 -10.01
CA ARG A 57 5.86 3.16 -9.14
C ARG A 57 4.71 3.82 -9.88
N ARG A 58 4.92 4.26 -11.12
CA ARG A 58 3.87 4.85 -11.96
C ARG A 58 2.74 3.84 -12.22
N SER A 59 3.09 2.62 -12.64
CA SER A 59 2.10 1.57 -12.90
C SER A 59 1.29 1.17 -11.66
N ALA A 60 1.84 1.30 -10.45
CA ALA A 60 1.10 1.04 -9.21
C ALA A 60 0.09 2.14 -8.86
N ILE A 61 0.27 3.36 -9.39
CA ILE A 61 -0.63 4.50 -9.16
C ILE A 61 -1.87 4.43 -10.07
N GLU A 62 -1.76 3.90 -11.28
CA GLU A 62 -2.89 3.82 -12.24
C GLU A 62 -4.11 3.05 -11.69
N PRO A 63 -3.95 1.85 -11.07
CA PRO A 63 -5.08 1.16 -10.46
C PRO A 63 -5.70 1.97 -9.32
N VAL A 64 -4.88 2.67 -8.53
CA VAL A 64 -5.38 3.51 -7.44
C VAL A 64 -6.23 4.67 -7.97
N ILE A 65 -5.80 5.34 -9.03
CA ILE A 65 -6.58 6.40 -9.69
C ILE A 65 -7.88 5.82 -10.28
N SER A 66 -7.81 4.64 -10.89
CA SER A 66 -8.98 3.96 -11.43
C SER A 66 -10.00 3.61 -10.33
N HIS A 67 -9.56 2.97 -9.24
CA HIS A 67 -10.40 2.69 -8.09
C HIS A 67 -10.97 3.95 -7.46
N LEU A 68 -10.19 5.04 -7.38
CA LEU A 68 -10.71 6.33 -6.92
C LEU A 68 -11.85 6.83 -7.81
N LYS A 69 -11.74 6.68 -9.13
CA LYS A 69 -12.79 7.08 -10.09
C LYS A 69 -14.04 6.24 -9.91
N TYR A 70 -13.92 4.92 -9.98
CA TYR A 70 -15.08 4.03 -10.05
C TYR A 70 -15.67 3.65 -8.68
N ASP A 71 -14.83 3.43 -7.68
CA ASP A 71 -15.25 2.86 -6.39
C ASP A 71 -15.47 3.92 -5.30
N HIS A 72 -14.92 5.13 -5.46
CA HIS A 72 -14.91 6.16 -4.39
C HIS A 72 -15.73 7.43 -4.69
N ASN A 73 -16.91 7.28 -5.31
CA ASN A 73 -17.87 8.37 -5.57
C ASN A 73 -17.32 9.59 -6.33
N MET A 74 -16.11 9.52 -6.89
CA MET A 74 -15.55 10.65 -7.65
C MET A 74 -16.33 10.90 -8.94
N ILE A 75 -16.97 9.87 -9.51
CA ILE A 75 -17.90 9.99 -10.65
C ILE A 75 -19.25 10.60 -10.24
N ARG A 76 -19.65 10.47 -8.97
CA ARG A 76 -20.94 10.95 -8.44
C ARG A 76 -20.72 12.25 -7.68
N ASN A 77 -20.53 13.35 -8.40
CA ASN A 77 -20.42 14.66 -7.79
C ASN A 77 -21.81 15.29 -7.57
N PHE A 78 -22.15 15.57 -6.31
CA PHE A 78 -23.38 16.26 -5.92
C PHE A 78 -23.18 17.78 -5.78
N LEU A 79 -21.94 18.26 -5.87
CA LEU A 79 -21.57 19.67 -5.83
C LEU A 79 -21.61 20.26 -7.24
N LYS A 80 -22.06 21.52 -7.37
CA LYS A 80 -22.23 22.16 -8.67
C LYS A 80 -20.94 22.81 -9.18
N GLY A 81 -20.66 22.60 -10.46
CA GLY A 81 -19.61 23.31 -11.21
C GLY A 81 -18.19 22.85 -10.90
N LYS A 82 -17.22 23.51 -11.56
CA LYS A 82 -15.78 23.16 -11.52
C LYS A 82 -15.20 23.19 -10.10
N GLU A 83 -15.68 24.08 -9.24
CA GLU A 83 -15.22 24.14 -7.86
C GLU A 83 -15.71 22.95 -7.04
N GLY A 84 -16.97 22.53 -7.27
CA GLY A 84 -17.49 21.29 -6.71
C GLY A 84 -16.69 20.07 -7.14
N ASP A 85 -16.30 19.97 -8.42
CA ASP A 85 -15.47 18.86 -8.92
C ASP A 85 -14.12 18.76 -8.20
N ARG A 86 -13.48 19.91 -7.93
CA ARG A 86 -12.21 19.97 -7.20
C ARG A 86 -12.37 19.50 -5.75
N ILE A 87 -13.40 20.00 -5.07
CA ILE A 87 -13.70 19.61 -3.68
C ILE A 87 -14.00 18.12 -3.60
N ASN A 88 -14.82 17.60 -4.52
CA ASN A 88 -15.16 16.18 -4.57
C ASN A 88 -13.91 15.31 -4.77
N ALA A 89 -13.01 15.69 -5.68
CA ALA A 89 -11.77 14.97 -5.91
C ALA A 89 -10.88 14.91 -4.65
N ILE A 90 -10.75 16.02 -3.93
CA ILE A 90 -9.97 16.08 -2.67
C ILE A 90 -10.61 15.20 -1.60
N LEU A 91 -11.92 15.28 -1.40
CA LEU A 91 -12.64 14.50 -0.40
C LEU A 91 -12.62 12.99 -0.71
N SER A 92 -12.81 12.60 -1.98
CA SER A 92 -12.69 11.20 -2.41
C SER A 92 -11.28 10.65 -2.14
N ALA A 93 -10.23 11.42 -2.43
CA ALA A 93 -8.85 11.02 -2.15
C ALA A 93 -8.58 10.89 -0.64
N ALA A 94 -9.07 11.84 0.16
CA ALA A 94 -8.96 11.77 1.62
C ALA A 94 -9.70 10.55 2.19
N GLY A 95 -10.94 10.31 1.76
CA GLY A 95 -11.75 9.16 2.17
C GLY A 95 -11.11 7.81 1.82
N PHE A 96 -10.47 7.71 0.66
CA PHE A 96 -9.70 6.53 0.28
C PHE A 96 -8.50 6.29 1.20
N ASN A 97 -7.77 7.35 1.56
CA ASN A 97 -6.65 7.26 2.50
C ASN A 97 -7.10 6.88 3.91
N PHE A 98 -8.19 7.48 4.42
CA PHE A 98 -8.76 7.08 5.71
C PHE A 98 -9.23 5.64 5.72
N SER A 99 -9.84 5.16 4.63
CA SER A 99 -10.25 3.76 4.50
C SER A 99 -9.06 2.80 4.67
N LYS A 100 -7.87 3.15 4.16
CA LYS A 100 -6.65 2.35 4.38
C LYS A 100 -6.19 2.36 5.83
N LEU A 101 -6.19 3.53 6.47
CA LEU A 101 -5.80 3.67 7.88
C LEU A 101 -6.74 2.89 8.80
N ILE A 102 -8.04 2.99 8.58
CA ILE A 102 -9.05 2.26 9.35
C ILE A 102 -8.85 0.75 9.19
N ARG A 103 -8.63 0.25 7.97
CA ARG A 103 -8.31 -1.17 7.72
C ARG A 103 -7.04 -1.61 8.47
N ALA A 104 -5.98 -0.82 8.43
CA ALA A 104 -4.74 -1.12 9.15
C ALA A 104 -4.97 -1.17 10.68
N PHE A 105 -5.71 -0.21 11.23
CA PHE A 105 -6.05 -0.17 12.64
C PHE A 105 -6.84 -1.42 13.08
N PHE A 106 -7.84 -1.84 12.31
CA PHE A 106 -8.60 -3.06 12.61
C PHE A 106 -7.75 -4.34 12.55
N VAL A 107 -6.81 -4.43 11.60
CA VAL A 107 -5.88 -5.57 11.53
C VAL A 107 -4.99 -5.62 12.78
N ILE A 108 -4.40 -4.49 13.16
CA ILE A 108 -3.55 -4.40 14.35
C ILE A 108 -4.35 -4.76 15.62
N SER A 109 -5.55 -4.18 15.78
CA SER A 109 -6.44 -4.47 16.90
C SER A 109 -6.78 -5.96 17.00
N LYS A 110 -7.07 -6.61 15.86
CA LYS A 110 -7.35 -8.05 15.81
C LYS A 110 -6.16 -8.90 16.21
N ILE A 111 -4.96 -8.57 15.75
CA ILE A 111 -3.71 -9.25 16.12
C ILE A 111 -3.45 -9.14 17.63
N LEU A 112 -3.61 -7.93 18.19
CA LEU A 112 -3.43 -7.69 19.63
C LEU A 112 -4.46 -8.46 20.47
N SER A 113 -5.72 -8.48 20.02
CA SER A 113 -6.79 -9.25 20.67
C SER A 113 -6.50 -10.76 20.66
N LEU A 114 -6.00 -11.29 19.54
CA LEU A 114 -5.61 -12.70 19.43
C LEU A 114 -4.44 -13.00 20.36
N HIS A 115 -3.38 -12.18 20.36
CA HIS A 115 -2.24 -12.37 21.25
C HIS A 115 -2.66 -12.37 22.73
N ARG A 116 -3.53 -11.43 23.12
CA ARG A 116 -4.08 -11.38 24.48
C ARG A 116 -4.89 -12.63 24.82
N PHE A 117 -5.70 -13.13 23.89
CA PHE A 117 -6.46 -14.37 24.05
C PHE A 117 -5.54 -15.59 24.22
N TYR A 118 -4.53 -15.75 23.37
CA TYR A 118 -3.55 -16.83 23.47
C TYR A 118 -2.77 -16.79 24.79
N PHE A 119 -2.32 -15.61 25.23
CA PHE A 119 -1.60 -15.47 26.50
C PHE A 119 -2.47 -15.84 27.71
N GLN A 120 -3.75 -15.43 27.70
CA GLN A 120 -4.71 -15.81 28.73
C GLN A 120 -4.98 -17.32 28.73
N PHE A 121 -5.08 -17.93 27.54
CA PHE A 121 -5.28 -19.36 27.39
C PHE A 121 -4.09 -20.17 27.90
N GLU A 122 -2.85 -19.80 27.56
CA GLU A 122 -1.63 -20.42 28.07
C GLU A 122 -1.53 -20.32 29.60
N SER A 123 -1.84 -19.16 30.16
CA SER A 123 -1.84 -18.97 31.63
C SER A 123 -2.88 -19.85 32.32
N CYS A 124 -4.06 -20.01 31.72
CA CYS A 124 -5.12 -20.86 32.22
C CYS A 124 -4.78 -22.35 32.08
N PHE A 125 -4.19 -22.75 30.96
CA PHE A 125 -3.73 -24.11 30.70
C PHE A 125 -2.61 -24.51 31.67
N PHE A 126 -1.66 -23.63 31.94
CA PHE A 126 -0.58 -23.88 32.91
C PHE A 126 -1.10 -24.02 34.34
N SER A 127 -2.12 -23.23 34.71
CA SER A 127 -2.79 -23.35 36.01
C SER A 127 -3.54 -24.69 36.12
N PHE A 128 -4.32 -25.05 35.10
CA PHE A 128 -5.03 -26.32 35.01
C PHE A 128 -4.10 -27.55 35.04
N LEU A 129 -2.94 -27.48 34.36
CA LEU A 129 -1.94 -28.55 34.38
C LEU A 129 -1.28 -28.73 35.76
N LYS A 130 -1.15 -27.66 36.55
CA LYS A 130 -0.66 -27.74 37.94
C LYS A 130 -1.67 -28.45 38.84
N ASP A 131 -2.96 -28.18 38.67
CA ASP A 131 -4.03 -28.80 39.46
C ASP A 131 -4.17 -30.31 39.20
N LEU A 132 -3.76 -30.77 38.02
CA LEU A 132 -3.76 -32.19 37.64
C LEU A 132 -2.59 -33.02 38.21
N ASN A 133 -1.70 -32.44 39.04
CA ASN A 133 -0.53 -33.12 39.63
C ASN A 133 0.33 -33.90 38.61
N PHE A 134 0.40 -33.43 37.37
CA PHE A 134 1.19 -34.08 36.34
C PHE A 134 2.66 -33.63 36.49
N SER A 135 3.59 -34.58 36.64
CA SER A 135 5.03 -34.34 36.66
C SER A 135 5.49 -33.59 35.38
N GLY A 136 5.63 -32.27 35.51
CA GLY A 136 5.66 -31.31 34.40
C GLY A 136 6.92 -31.30 33.53
N THR A 137 7.87 -32.22 33.73
CA THR A 137 9.16 -32.18 33.02
C THR A 137 9.12 -32.83 31.64
N THR A 138 8.27 -33.83 31.43
CA THR A 138 8.24 -34.63 30.18
C THR A 138 7.28 -34.06 29.12
N ILE A 139 6.11 -33.56 29.52
CA ILE A 139 5.11 -33.00 28.58
C ILE A 139 5.53 -31.62 28.09
N TYR A 140 6.00 -30.74 28.97
CA TYR A 140 6.37 -29.36 28.61
C TYR A 140 7.55 -29.33 27.62
N LYS A 141 8.54 -30.20 27.79
CA LYS A 141 9.65 -30.39 26.82
C LYS A 141 9.15 -30.90 25.46
N ARG A 142 8.16 -31.79 25.45
CA ARG A 142 7.61 -32.33 24.20
C ARG A 142 6.74 -31.29 23.46
N PHE A 143 5.98 -30.48 24.19
CA PHE A 143 5.13 -29.43 23.61
C PHE A 143 5.95 -28.25 23.07
N THR A 144 6.93 -27.74 23.82
CA THR A 144 7.83 -26.67 23.37
C THR A 144 8.67 -27.07 22.16
N HIS A 145 9.11 -28.33 22.07
CA HIS A 145 9.82 -28.85 20.91
C HIS A 145 8.91 -28.92 19.66
N LEU A 146 7.67 -29.36 19.79
CA LEU A 146 6.71 -29.42 18.69
C LEU A 146 6.31 -28.03 18.20
N TYR A 147 6.15 -27.06 19.11
CA TYR A 147 5.86 -25.67 18.75
C TYR A 147 7.00 -25.03 17.94
N ARG A 148 8.26 -25.24 18.35
CA ARG A 148 9.44 -24.74 17.64
C ARG A 148 9.57 -25.31 16.22
N ILE A 149 9.15 -26.56 16.00
CA ILE A 149 9.11 -27.17 14.67
C ILE A 149 8.02 -26.52 13.79
N ASN A 150 6.83 -26.27 14.36
CA ASN A 150 5.70 -25.74 13.59
C ASN A 150 5.89 -24.26 13.18
N VAL A 151 6.51 -23.45 14.05
CA VAL A 151 6.85 -22.05 13.75
C VAL A 151 7.90 -21.95 12.64
N ASN A 152 8.91 -22.82 12.63
CA ASN A 152 9.91 -22.81 11.56
C ASN A 152 9.39 -23.31 10.21
N ARG A 153 8.32 -24.13 10.20
CA ARG A 153 7.67 -24.61 8.97
C ARG A 153 6.74 -23.58 8.32
N THR A 154 6.24 -22.62 9.09
CA THR A 154 5.32 -21.57 8.62
C THR A 154 6.05 -20.32 8.12
N LEU A 155 7.37 -20.25 8.35
CA LEU A 155 8.26 -19.15 7.94
C LEU A 155 9.21 -19.53 6.78
N SER A 156 9.09 -20.76 6.27
CA SER A 156 9.73 -21.27 5.03
C SER A 156 8.72 -21.25 3.89
#